data_AF-A0AA42J1Y0-F1
#
_entry.id   AF-A0AA42J1Y0-F1
#
_cell.length_a   1.000
_cell.length_b   1.000
_cell.length_c   1.000
_cell.angle_alpha   90.00
_cell.angle_beta   90.00
_cell.angle_gamma   90.00
#
_symmetry.space_group_name_H-M   'P 1'
#
loop_
_entity.id
_entity.type
_entity.pdbx_description
1 polymer ?
#
loop_
_entity_poly.entity_id
_entity_poly.type
_entity_poly.pdbx_seq_one_letter_code
_entity_poly.pdbx_strand_id
1 'polypeptide(L)'
;MDKQYYNYLGKCKLKATEYRIILMLLVKPCTSSQLVKELGCMKNNTDRYIRNLKSHGLIEIDYIEGANKFYKPVTDIKKLMAIMPGQMKIE
;
A
#
# COMPACT_ATOMS: atom_id res chain seq x y z
N MET A 1 8.95 -13.66 0.74
CA MET A 1 8.61 -12.48 -0.09
C MET A 1 9.59 -12.38 -1.23
N ASP A 2 9.10 -12.09 -2.43
CA ASP A 2 9.91 -12.05 -3.66
C ASP A 2 10.84 -10.84 -3.69
N LYS A 3 12.11 -11.02 -4.08
CA LYS A 3 13.07 -9.92 -4.28
C LYS A 3 12.58 -8.93 -5.33
N GLN A 4 11.82 -9.39 -6.33
CA GLN A 4 11.23 -8.54 -7.35
C GLN A 4 10.25 -7.51 -6.77
N TYR A 5 9.51 -7.87 -5.73
CA TYR A 5 8.59 -6.96 -5.06
C TYR A 5 9.30 -5.80 -4.38
N TYR A 6 10.38 -6.08 -3.65
CA TYR A 6 11.17 -5.03 -3.02
C TYR A 6 11.86 -4.13 -4.06
N ASN A 7 12.33 -4.71 -5.17
CA ASN A 7 12.88 -3.93 -6.29
C ASN A 7 11.80 -3.02 -6.92
N TYR A 8 10.58 -3.52 -7.10
CA TYR A 8 9.45 -2.72 -7.58
C TYR A 8 9.16 -1.55 -6.62
N LEU A 9 9.02 -1.82 -5.31
CA LEU A 9 8.83 -0.79 -4.31
C LEU A 9 9.95 0.26 -4.31
N GLY A 10 11.21 -0.18 -4.45
CA GLY A 10 12.37 0.72 -4.53
C GLY A 10 12.36 1.65 -5.75
N LYS A 11 11.62 1.31 -6.80
CA LYS A 11 11.43 2.15 -8.00
C LYS A 11 10.24 3.09 -7.89
N CYS A 12 9.28 2.81 -7.00
CA CYS A 12 8.15 3.70 -6.75
C CYS A 12 8.65 4.99 -6.09
N LYS A 13 8.19 6.17 -6.53
CA LYS A 13 8.50 7.44 -5.87
C LYS A 13 7.59 7.68 -4.67
N LEU A 14 7.72 6.88 -3.62
CA LEU A 14 6.91 6.99 -2.40
C LEU A 14 7.58 7.83 -1.32
N LYS A 15 6.78 8.44 -0.47
CA LYS A 15 7.27 9.08 0.76
C LYS A 15 7.71 8.03 1.78
N ALA A 16 8.62 8.40 2.68
CA ALA A 16 9.07 7.52 3.75
C ALA A 16 7.90 6.93 4.58
N THR A 17 6.87 7.72 4.87
CA THR A 17 5.67 7.26 5.58
C THR A 17 4.85 6.25 4.77
N GLU A 18 4.77 6.41 3.45
CA GLU A 18 4.07 5.48 2.57
C GLU A 18 4.79 4.13 2.53
N TYR A 19 6.13 4.12 2.45
CA TYR A 19 6.93 2.91 2.63
C TYR A 19 6.69 2.24 3.98
N ARG A 20 6.69 3.04 5.06
CA ARG A 20 6.46 2.52 6.42
C ARG A 20 5.08 1.86 6.54
N ILE A 21 4.04 2.46 5.95
CA ILE A 21 2.70 1.86 5.89
C ILE A 21 2.75 0.51 5.18
N ILE A 22 3.36 0.42 4.00
CA ILE A 22 3.45 -0.85 3.26
C ILE A 22 4.16 -1.93 4.11
N LEU A 23 5.28 -1.58 4.73
CA LEU A 23 6.04 -2.50 5.58
C LEU A 23 5.21 -2.99 6.79
N MET A 24 4.41 -2.12 7.39
CA MET A 24 3.50 -2.51 8.47
C MET A 24 2.39 -3.45 7.97
N LEU A 25 1.79 -3.14 6.82
CA LEU A 25 0.72 -3.96 6.25
C LEU A 25 1.22 -5.33 5.77
N LEU A 26 2.51 -5.46 5.43
CA LEU A 26 3.15 -6.76 5.15
C LEU A 26 3.20 -7.69 6.37
N VAL A 27 3.28 -7.12 7.57
CA VAL A 27 3.31 -7.91 8.82
C VAL A 27 1.89 -8.37 9.16
N LYS A 28 0.92 -7.46 9.09
CA LYS A 28 -0.49 -7.77 9.34
C LYS A 28 -1.42 -6.75 8.68
N PRO A 29 -2.64 -7.15 8.27
CA PRO A 29 -3.66 -6.22 7.84
C PRO A 29 -4.01 -5.23 8.96
N CYS A 30 -4.12 -3.94 8.63
CA CYS A 30 -4.44 -2.89 9.59
C CYS A 30 -5.54 -1.96 9.07
N THR A 31 -6.30 -1.37 9.99
CA THR A 31 -7.24 -0.28 9.69
C THR A 31 -6.52 1.07 9.64
N SER A 32 -7.19 2.10 9.09
CA SER A 32 -6.66 3.48 9.15
C SER A 32 -6.41 3.94 10.58
N SER A 33 -7.32 3.63 11.52
CA SER A 33 -7.17 4.04 12.93
C SER A 33 -5.98 3.34 13.63
N GLN A 34 -5.70 2.09 13.28
CA GLN A 34 -4.51 1.39 13.76
C GLN A 34 -3.24 2.03 13.19
N LEU A 35 -3.21 2.33 11.89
CA LEU A 35 -2.07 3.01 11.25
C LEU A 35 -1.82 4.40 11.86
N VAL A 36 -2.87 5.16 12.19
CA VAL A 36 -2.74 6.45 12.90
C VAL A 36 -2.02 6.29 14.23
N LYS A 37 -2.42 5.30 15.05
CA LYS A 37 -1.81 5.04 16.36
C LYS A 37 -0.33 4.67 16.23
N GLU A 38 -0.02 3.78 15.29
CA GLU A 38 1.33 3.25 15.11
C GLU A 38 2.31 4.24 14.46
N LEU A 39 1.81 5.08 13.54
CA LEU A 39 2.62 6.08 12.87
C LEU A 39 2.79 7.37 13.69
N GLY A 40 1.96 7.58 14.73
CA GLY A 40 1.91 8.83 15.49
C GLY A 40 1.54 10.05 14.64
N CYS A 41 0.89 9.84 13.48
CA CYS A 41 0.56 10.88 12.51
C CYS A 41 -0.92 11.27 12.61
N MET A 42 -1.24 12.52 12.25
CA MET A 42 -2.64 12.97 12.18
C MET A 42 -3.47 12.11 11.22
N LYS A 43 -4.73 11.84 11.59
CA LYS A 43 -5.67 11.04 10.79
C LYS A 43 -5.78 11.49 9.34
N ASN A 44 -5.89 12.80 9.10
CA ASN A 44 -5.99 13.37 7.75
C ASN A 44 -4.78 13.03 6.87
N ASN A 45 -3.58 12.97 7.47
CA ASN A 45 -2.36 12.59 6.75
C ASN A 45 -2.36 11.09 6.45
N THR A 46 -2.70 10.25 7.44
CA THR A 46 -2.80 8.80 7.25
C THR A 46 -3.82 8.43 6.18
N ASP A 47 -5.00 9.04 6.22
CA ASP A 47 -6.04 8.82 5.20
C ASP A 47 -5.58 9.27 3.81
N ARG A 48 -4.80 10.35 3.71
CA ARG A 48 -4.18 10.79 2.46
C ARG A 48 -3.16 9.77 1.95
N TYR A 49 -2.27 9.26 2.81
CA TYR A 49 -1.29 8.23 2.41
C TYR A 49 -1.97 6.94 1.95
N ILE A 50 -2.99 6.48 2.68
CA ILE A 50 -3.80 5.31 2.30
C ILE A 50 -4.45 5.55 0.93
N ARG A 51 -5.03 6.73 0.72
CA ARG A 51 -5.66 7.08 -0.57
C ARG A 51 -4.64 7.06 -1.72
N ASN A 52 -3.47 7.65 -1.54
CA ASN A 52 -2.40 7.65 -2.53
C ASN A 52 -1.95 6.23 -2.86
N LEU A 53 -1.61 5.44 -1.83
CA LEU A 53 -1.17 4.06 -1.99
C LEU A 53 -2.22 3.22 -2.72
N LYS A 54 -3.51 3.42 -2.40
CA LYS A 54 -4.63 2.75 -3.07
C LYS A 54 -4.76 3.19 -4.53
N SER A 55 -4.64 4.50 -4.83
CA SER A 55 -4.68 4.98 -6.22
C SER A 55 -3.52 4.47 -7.07
N HIS A 56 -2.38 4.16 -6.46
CA HIS A 56 -1.24 3.51 -7.11
C HIS A 56 -1.37 1.98 -7.19
N GLY A 57 -2.46 1.39 -6.69
CA GLY A 57 -2.66 -0.07 -6.68
C GLY A 57 -1.71 -0.81 -5.74
N LEU A 58 -1.05 -0.12 -4.81
CA LEU A 58 -0.03 -0.69 -3.92
C LEU A 58 -0.64 -1.35 -2.68
N ILE A 59 -1.86 -0.97 -2.32
CA ILE A 59 -2.64 -1.56 -1.24
C ILE A 59 -4.08 -1.80 -1.68
N GLU A 60 -4.71 -2.79 -1.07
CA GLU A 60 -6.10 -3.14 -1.26
C GLU A 60 -6.78 -3.46 0.07
N ILE A 61 -8.11 -3.58 0.05
CA ILE A 61 -8.84 -4.07 1.22
C ILE A 61 -8.63 -5.58 1.29
N ASP A 62 -8.18 -6.07 2.43
CA ASP A 62 -8.06 -7.50 2.69
C ASP A 62 -9.40 -8.09 3.11
N TYR A 63 -10.00 -7.52 4.15
CA TYR A 63 -11.32 -7.89 4.65
C TYR A 63 -12.00 -6.70 5.34
N ILE A 64 -13.29 -6.88 5.64
CA ILE A 64 -14.13 -5.93 6.36
C ILE A 64 -14.67 -6.63 7.60
N GLU A 65 -14.54 -5.99 8.75
CA GLU A 65 -15.10 -6.46 10.03
C GLU A 65 -15.97 -5.35 10.63
N GLY A 66 -17.29 -5.56 10.61
CA GLY A 66 -18.27 -4.51 10.90
C GLY A 66 -18.10 -3.32 9.95
N ALA A 67 -17.87 -2.12 10.50
CA ALA A 67 -17.61 -0.91 9.72
C ALA A 67 -16.12 -0.70 9.37
N ASN A 68 -15.22 -1.56 9.86
CA ASN A 68 -13.78 -1.38 9.74
C ASN A 68 -13.25 -2.06 8.48
N LYS A 69 -12.46 -1.31 7.70
CA LYS A 69 -11.73 -1.83 6.53
C LYS A 69 -10.30 -2.12 6.94
N PHE A 70 -9.87 -3.36 6.74
CA PHE A 70 -8.49 -3.79 6.94
C PHE A 70 -7.77 -3.80 5.60
N TYR A 71 -6.61 -3.18 5.54
CA TYR A 71 -5.82 -3.03 4.33
C TYR A 71 -4.65 -4.01 4.33
N LYS A 72 -4.25 -4.47 3.14
CA LYS A 72 -3.02 -5.24 2.90
C LYS A 72 -2.27 -4.68 1.69
N PRO A 73 -0.96 -4.96 1.55
CA PRO A 73 -0.24 -4.59 0.34
C PRO A 73 -0.58 -5.56 -0.79
N VAL A 74 -0.62 -5.06 -2.02
CA VAL A 74 -0.65 -5.89 -3.22
C VAL A 74 0.76 -6.39 -3.45
N THR A 75 0.99 -7.70 -3.36
CA THR A 75 2.33 -8.32 -3.49
C THR A 75 2.51 -9.11 -4.79
N ASP A 76 1.43 -9.30 -5.55
CA ASP A 76 1.44 -9.94 -6.85
C ASP A 76 2.10 -9.00 -7.88
N ILE A 77 3.32 -9.36 -8.29
CA ILE A 77 4.11 -8.58 -9.24
C ILE A 77 3.43 -8.41 -10.60
N LYS A 78 2.69 -9.42 -11.07
CA LYS A 78 2.00 -9.32 -12.37
C LYS A 78 0.93 -8.24 -12.31
N LYS A 79 0.18 -8.17 -11.20
CA LYS A 79 -0.80 -7.10 -10.96
C LYS A 79 -0.13 -5.73 -10.84
N LEU A 80 0.97 -5.64 -10.12
CA LEU A 80 1.70 -4.38 -9.92
C LEU A 80 2.29 -3.81 -11.22
N MET A 81 2.82 -4.68 -12.09
CA MET A 81 3.35 -4.28 -13.40
C MET A 81 2.24 -3.80 -14.34
N ALA A 82 1.07 -4.46 -14.33
CA ALA A 82 -0.08 -4.06 -15.16
C ALA A 82 -0.62 -2.65 -14.82
N ILE A 83 -0.37 -2.16 -13.61
CA ILE A 83 -0.87 -0.87 -13.11
C ILE A 83 0.20 0.23 -13.25
N MET A 84 1.44 -0.11 -13.60
CA MET A 84 2.56 0.83 -13.59
C MET A 84 2.40 1.92 -14.67
N PRO A 85 2.28 3.21 -14.31
CA PRO A 85 2.15 4.28 -15.29
C PRO A 85 3.44 4.39 -16.11
N GLY A 86 3.33 4.25 -17.44
CA GLY A 86 4.46 4.37 -18.37
C GLY A 86 5.02 3.06 -18.93
N GLN A 87 4.46 1.89 -18.59
CA GLN A 87 4.73 0.68 -19.37
C GLN A 87 3.76 0.64 -20.57
N MET A 88 4.30 0.65 -21.79
CA MET A 88 3.52 0.39 -23.01
C MET A 88 2.74 -0.91 -22.83
N LYS A 89 1.47 -0.90 -23.23
CA LYS A 89 0.73 -2.15 -23.49
C LYS A 89 1.57 -2.94 -24.48
N ILE A 90 2.06 -4.11 -24.06
CA ILE A 90 2.56 -5.08 -25.00
C ILE A 90 1.30 -5.68 -25.62
N GLU A 91 1.13 -5.44 -26.92
CA GLU A 91 0.05 -5.98 -27.75
C GLU A 91 0.01 -7.52 -27.72
#